data_AF-A0A4Z1K2T5-F1
#
_entry.id   AF-A0A4Z1K2T5-F1
#
_cell.length_a   1.000
_cell.length_b   1.000
_cell.length_c   1.000
_cell.angle_alpha   90.00
_cell.angle_beta   90.00
_cell.angle_gamma   90.00
#
_symmetry.space_group_name_H-M   'P 1'
#
loop_
_entity.id
_entity.type
_entity.pdbx_description
1 polymer ?
#
loop_
_entity_poly.entity_id
_entity_poly.type
_entity_poly.pdbx_seq_one_letter_code
_entity_poly.pdbx_strand_id
1 'polypeptide(L)'
;MSSIKVGKFGRHGYDTSVLQIVNPWLGWTLITENWLSTVTLGIAKLTFLLFYLTLFSPNRILRYMIYFGMVVTILVFLGFTLAQTILLVPHPGENWLEMYQDPREMAVLKISVPISVTSFIVDIYTFIIPITGVSGLKLSPKRKIGVLIVFITGL
;
A
#
# COMPACT_ATOMS: atom_id res chain seq x y z
N MET A 1 -17.97 -21.18 -22.29
CA MET A 1 -18.64 -19.86 -22.17
C MET A 1 -19.00 -19.61 -20.71
N SER A 2 -18.16 -18.95 -19.91
CA SER A 2 -18.42 -18.71 -18.47
C SER A 2 -18.52 -17.21 -18.11
N SER A 3 -19.78 -16.81 -17.97
CA SER A 3 -20.47 -16.09 -16.88
C SER A 3 -19.88 -14.90 -16.10
N ILE A 4 -18.75 -14.27 -16.46
CA ILE A 4 -18.36 -13.02 -15.78
C ILE A 4 -18.86 -11.82 -16.59
N LYS A 5 -20.03 -11.30 -16.19
CA LYS A 5 -20.73 -10.19 -16.86
C LYS A 5 -20.11 -8.81 -16.55
N VAL A 6 -19.42 -8.65 -15.41
CA VAL A 6 -18.84 -7.38 -14.95
C VAL A 6 -17.46 -7.63 -14.32
N GLY A 7 -16.50 -6.75 -14.61
CA GLY A 7 -15.17 -6.68 -13.95
C GLY A 7 -14.10 -7.71 -14.34
N LYS A 8 -14.46 -8.90 -14.84
CA LYS A 8 -13.59 -9.90 -15.53
C LYS A 8 -12.17 -10.15 -14.96
N PHE A 9 -11.96 -9.97 -13.66
CA PHE A 9 -10.72 -10.36 -12.99
C PHE A 9 -10.55 -11.89 -12.95
N GLY A 10 -9.30 -12.36 -13.05
CA GLY A 10 -8.93 -13.78 -12.97
C GLY A 10 -8.80 -14.52 -14.31
N ARG A 11 -8.92 -13.83 -15.45
CA ARG A 11 -8.53 -14.38 -16.77
C ARG A 11 -7.08 -14.01 -17.06
N HIS A 12 -6.33 -14.90 -17.70
CA HIS A 12 -5.00 -14.55 -18.17
C HIS A 12 -5.09 -13.48 -19.27
N GLY A 13 -4.12 -12.58 -19.33
CA GLY A 13 -4.14 -11.45 -20.27
C GLY A 13 -4.29 -11.88 -21.74
N TYR A 14 -3.78 -13.06 -22.12
CA TYR A 14 -3.94 -13.62 -23.46
C TYR A 14 -5.34 -14.20 -23.76
N ASP A 15 -6.17 -14.44 -22.73
CA ASP A 15 -7.57 -14.89 -22.88
C ASP A 15 -8.56 -13.72 -22.97
N THR A 16 -8.07 -12.47 -22.91
CA THR A 16 -8.88 -11.26 -23.04
C THR A 16 -8.96 -10.81 -24.49
N SER A 17 -10.19 -10.65 -25.00
CA SER A 17 -10.42 -10.17 -26.37
C SER A 17 -10.37 -8.64 -26.41
N VAL A 18 -9.94 -8.06 -27.54
CA VAL A 18 -9.89 -6.60 -27.77
C VAL A 18 -11.23 -5.92 -27.48
N LEU A 19 -12.36 -6.55 -27.82
CA LEU A 19 -13.71 -6.05 -27.50
C LEU A 19 -13.97 -5.89 -25.99
N GLN A 20 -13.24 -6.62 -25.15
CA GLN A 20 -13.35 -6.55 -23.69
C GLN A 20 -12.48 -5.44 -23.10
N ILE A 21 -11.39 -5.08 -23.77
CA ILE A 21 -10.49 -3.97 -23.40
C ILE A 21 -11.17 -2.62 -23.65
N VAL A 22 -11.97 -2.52 -24.72
CA VAL A 22 -12.72 -1.31 -25.09
C VAL A 22 -13.85 -0.99 -24.08
N ASN A 23 -14.18 -1.92 -23.19
CA ASN A 23 -15.29 -1.74 -22.26
C ASN A 23 -14.93 -0.78 -21.11
N PRO A 24 -15.65 0.34 -20.90
CA PRO A 24 -15.38 1.29 -19.82
C PRO A 24 -15.38 0.67 -18.42
N TRP A 25 -16.16 -0.40 -18.21
CA TRP A 25 -16.20 -1.13 -16.95
C TRP A 25 -14.84 -1.74 -16.58
N LEU A 26 -14.03 -2.14 -17.57
CA LEU A 26 -12.70 -2.68 -17.32
C LEU A 26 -11.75 -1.61 -16.78
N GLY A 27 -11.79 -0.41 -17.36
CA GLY A 27 -10.98 0.74 -16.90
C GLY A 27 -11.30 1.12 -15.45
N TRP A 28 -12.59 1.21 -15.12
CA TRP A 28 -13.01 1.43 -13.73
C TRP A 28 -12.50 0.37 -12.77
N THR A 29 -12.57 -0.91 -13.16
CA THR A 29 -12.07 -1.98 -12.31
C THR A 29 -10.56 -1.92 -12.07
N LEU A 30 -9.75 -1.59 -13.07
CA LEU A 30 -8.30 -1.45 -12.91
C LEU A 30 -7.93 -0.29 -11.98
N ILE A 31 -8.62 0.85 -12.10
CA ILE A 31 -8.44 1.99 -11.19
C ILE A 31 -8.76 1.54 -9.76
N THR A 32 -9.92 0.91 -9.56
CA THR A 32 -10.34 0.50 -8.21
C THR A 32 -9.38 -0.51 -7.57
N GLU A 33 -8.85 -1.46 -8.34
CA GLU A 33 -7.87 -2.43 -7.84
C GLU A 33 -6.56 -1.74 -7.40
N ASN A 34 -5.99 -0.90 -8.26
CA ASN A 34 -4.72 -0.22 -7.98
C ASN A 34 -4.83 0.75 -6.81
N TRP A 35 -5.93 1.49 -6.73
CA TRP A 35 -6.16 2.39 -5.60
C TRP A 35 -6.42 1.64 -4.31
N LEU A 36 -7.32 0.66 -4.34
CA LEU A 36 -7.73 -0.06 -3.14
C LEU A 36 -6.53 -0.79 -2.53
N SER A 37 -5.68 -1.41 -3.36
CA SER A 37 -4.45 -2.05 -2.90
C SER A 37 -3.51 -1.06 -2.21
N THR A 38 -3.19 0.08 -2.86
CA THR A 38 -2.28 1.09 -2.31
C THR A 38 -2.82 1.73 -1.02
N VAL A 39 -4.12 2.04 -0.97
CA VAL A 39 -4.77 2.61 0.22
C VAL A 39 -4.79 1.60 1.36
N THR A 40 -5.10 0.33 1.06
CA THR A 40 -5.12 -0.75 2.07
C THR A 40 -3.72 -0.94 2.68
N LEU A 41 -2.67 -0.91 1.87
CA LEU A 41 -1.29 -0.98 2.35
C LEU A 41 -0.96 0.16 3.32
N GLY A 42 -1.34 1.40 2.97
CA GLY A 42 -1.14 2.57 3.85
C GLY A 42 -1.91 2.46 5.17
N ILE A 43 -3.20 2.09 5.12
CA ILE A 43 -4.06 1.96 6.31
C ILE A 43 -3.57 0.84 7.24
N ALA A 44 -3.14 -0.29 6.69
CA ALA A 44 -2.59 -1.39 7.48
C ALA A 44 -1.38 -0.92 8.32
N LYS A 45 -0.45 -0.20 7.68
CA LYS A 45 0.74 0.38 8.34
C LYS A 45 0.36 1.43 9.40
N LEU A 46 -0.62 2.28 9.12
CA LEU A 46 -1.12 3.25 10.11
C LEU A 46 -1.74 2.59 11.34
N THR A 47 -2.44 1.47 11.17
CA THR A 47 -3.01 0.70 12.28
C THR A 47 -1.93 0.25 13.26
N PHE A 48 -0.80 -0.29 12.75
CA PHE A 48 0.33 -0.69 13.59
C PHE A 48 0.98 0.50 14.31
N LEU A 49 1.18 1.62 13.61
CA LEU A 49 1.75 2.83 14.20
C LEU A 49 0.85 3.40 15.30
N LEU A 50 -0.47 3.40 15.12
CA LEU A 50 -1.44 3.81 16.15
C LEU A 50 -1.45 2.87 17.36
N PHE A 51 -1.33 1.56 17.11
CA PHE A 51 -1.17 0.57 18.18
C PHE A 51 0.10 0.84 19.01
N TYR A 52 1.23 1.11 18.34
CA TYR A 52 2.48 1.47 19.02
C TYR A 52 2.40 2.79 19.76
N LEU A 53 1.64 3.78 19.25
CA LEU A 53 1.44 5.05 19.94
C LEU A 53 0.77 4.83 21.30
N THR A 54 -0.20 3.92 21.35
CA THR A 54 -0.92 3.57 22.57
C THR A 54 -0.02 2.85 23.56
N LEU A 55 0.77 1.89 23.08
CA LEU A 55 1.66 1.08 23.90
C LEU A 55 2.86 1.87 24.46
N PHE A 56 3.51 2.69 23.63
CA PHE A 56 4.71 3.45 23.99
C PHE A 56 4.43 4.93 24.34
N SER A 57 3.17 5.28 24.56
CA SER A 57 2.70 6.62 24.96
C SER A 57 3.57 7.35 26.01
N PRO A 58 4.08 6.68 27.07
CA PRO A 58 4.92 7.33 28.08
C PRO A 58 6.27 7.82 27.56
N ASN A 59 6.82 7.21 26.50
CA ASN A 59 8.13 7.55 25.97
C ASN A 59 8.03 8.62 24.88
N ARG A 60 8.45 9.85 25.21
CA ARG A 60 8.39 11.01 24.31
C ARG A 60 9.16 10.82 23.01
N ILE A 61 10.31 10.13 23.03
CA ILE A 61 11.14 9.93 21.83
C ILE A 61 10.42 8.99 20.85
N LEU A 62 9.95 7.84 21.35
CA LEU A 62 9.18 6.88 20.53
C LEU A 62 7.91 7.52 19.98
N ARG A 63 7.26 8.38 20.77
CA ARG A 63 6.08 9.11 20.34
C ARG A 63 6.36 9.99 19.12
N TYR A 64 7.47 10.74 19.11
CA TYR A 64 7.86 11.54 17.95
C TYR A 64 8.24 10.68 16.74
N MET A 65 8.92 9.55 16.95
CA MET A 65 9.20 8.58 15.87
C MET A 65 7.90 8.05 15.26
N ILE A 66 6.92 7.70 16.08
CA ILE A 66 5.63 7.18 15.59
C ILE A 66 4.87 8.26 14.82
N TYR A 67 4.80 9.51 15.33
CA TYR A 67 4.19 10.62 14.59
C TYR A 67 4.86 10.87 13.24
N PHE A 68 6.20 10.87 13.21
CA PHE A 68 6.95 11.00 11.96
C PHE A 68 6.60 9.88 10.97
N GLY A 69 6.58 8.62 11.44
CA GLY A 69 6.20 7.47 10.63
C GLY A 69 4.79 7.58 10.06
N MET A 70 3.83 8.05 10.87
CA MET A 70 2.45 8.24 10.42
C MET A 70 2.36 9.31 9.34
N VAL A 71 2.99 10.46 9.53
CA VAL A 71 2.99 11.55 8.55
C VAL A 71 3.62 11.09 7.23
N VAL A 72 4.79 10.44 7.29
CA VAL A 72 5.47 9.91 6.10
C VAL A 72 4.59 8.88 5.38
N THR A 73 3.99 7.94 6.11
CA THR A 73 3.09 6.92 5.55
C THR A 73 1.90 7.57 4.85
N ILE A 74 1.23 8.53 5.49
CA ILE A 74 0.09 9.23 4.89
C ILE A 74 0.51 9.94 3.59
N LEU A 75 1.57 10.74 3.63
CA LEU A 75 2.00 11.51 2.46
C LEU A 75 2.43 10.64 1.29
N VAL A 76 3.19 9.58 1.56
CA VAL A 76 3.69 8.66 0.54
C VAL A 76 2.56 7.88 -0.10
N PHE A 77 1.72 7.21 0.69
CA PHE A 77 0.67 6.36 0.13
C PHE A 77 -0.44 7.19 -0.52
N LEU A 78 -0.76 8.37 0.03
CA LEU A 78 -1.66 9.32 -0.64
C LEU A 78 -1.07 9.81 -1.96
N GLY A 79 0.22 10.15 -1.99
CA GLY A 79 0.93 10.55 -3.21
C GLY A 79 0.90 9.46 -4.28
N PHE A 80 1.14 8.20 -3.91
CA PHE A 80 1.05 7.08 -4.83
C PHE A 80 -0.37 6.84 -5.34
N THR A 81 -1.39 6.93 -4.49
CA THR A 81 -2.79 6.83 -4.91
C THR A 81 -3.14 7.93 -5.92
N LEU A 82 -2.73 9.18 -5.67
CA LEU A 82 -2.95 10.29 -6.60
C LEU A 82 -2.17 10.10 -7.91
N ALA A 83 -0.92 9.63 -7.85
CA ALA A 83 -0.15 9.34 -9.06
C ALA A 83 -0.80 8.23 -9.91
N GLN A 84 -1.24 7.15 -9.28
CA GLN A 84 -1.99 6.08 -9.95
C GLN A 84 -3.29 6.60 -10.54
N THR A 85 -4.02 7.48 -9.85
CA THR A 85 -5.21 8.17 -10.37
C THR A 85 -4.91 8.86 -11.69
N ILE A 86 -3.89 9.73 -11.70
CA ILE A 86 -3.58 10.59 -12.84
C ILE A 86 -3.12 9.75 -14.03
N LEU A 87 -2.41 8.65 -13.79
CA LEU A 87 -1.92 7.77 -14.84
C LEU A 87 -2.98 6.81 -15.38
N LEU A 88 -3.95 6.39 -14.55
CA LEU A 88 -4.97 5.39 -14.91
C LEU A 88 -6.31 5.99 -15.33
N VAL A 89 -6.51 7.30 -15.22
CA VAL A 89 -7.76 7.96 -15.61
C VAL A 89 -7.56 8.64 -16.98
N PRO A 90 -8.46 8.39 -17.96
CA PRO A 90 -8.40 9.08 -19.25
C PRO A 90 -8.64 10.58 -19.06
N HIS A 91 -7.83 11.40 -19.74
CA HIS A 91 -7.96 12.86 -19.64
C HIS A 91 -9.17 13.35 -20.47
N PRO A 92 -9.66 14.58 -20.24
CA PRO A 92 -10.76 15.14 -21.03
C PRO A 92 -10.44 15.11 -22.53
N GLY A 93 -11.19 14.30 -23.28
CA GLY A 93 -11.01 14.11 -24.73
C GLY A 93 -10.43 12.76 -25.15
N GLU A 94 -9.98 11.93 -24.20
CA GLU A 94 -9.42 10.60 -24.48
C GLU A 94 -10.43 9.50 -24.20
N ASN A 95 -10.41 8.45 -25.02
CA ASN A 95 -11.18 7.22 -24.75
C ASN A 95 -10.37 6.22 -23.93
N TRP A 96 -11.04 5.36 -23.16
CA TRP A 96 -10.39 4.27 -22.41
C TRP A 96 -9.49 3.39 -23.28
N LEU A 97 -9.84 3.18 -24.55
CA LEU A 97 -9.03 2.40 -25.49
C LEU A 97 -7.69 3.08 -25.82
N GLU A 98 -7.70 4.39 -26.01
CA GLU A 98 -6.50 5.18 -26.32
C GLU A 98 -5.57 5.20 -25.11
N MET A 99 -6.13 5.20 -23.90
CA MET A 99 -5.37 5.11 -22.65
C MET A 99 -4.61 3.78 -22.51
N TYR A 100 -5.19 2.64 -22.90
CA TYR A 100 -4.50 1.33 -22.88
C TYR A 100 -3.38 1.23 -23.92
N GLN A 101 -3.40 2.06 -24.96
CA GLN A 101 -2.35 2.10 -25.97
C GLN A 101 -1.32 3.19 -25.66
N ASP A 102 -1.53 3.94 -24.60
CA ASP A 102 -0.71 5.06 -24.22
C ASP A 102 0.54 4.62 -23.45
N PRO A 103 1.72 5.22 -23.72
CA PRO A 103 2.92 5.05 -22.91
C PRO A 103 2.73 5.26 -21.39
N ARG A 104 1.68 5.99 -20.97
CA ARG A 104 1.28 6.20 -19.57
C ARG A 104 0.91 4.89 -18.85
N GLU A 105 0.37 3.90 -19.54
CA GLU A 105 0.11 2.58 -18.93
C GLU A 105 1.43 1.93 -18.48
N MET A 106 2.48 2.03 -19.31
CA MET A 106 3.81 1.56 -18.96
C MET A 106 4.42 2.34 -17.78
N ALA A 107 4.00 3.59 -17.55
CA ALA A 107 4.42 4.37 -16.38
C ALA A 107 3.79 3.84 -15.08
N VAL A 108 2.57 3.29 -15.12
CA VAL A 108 1.94 2.61 -13.97
C VAL A 108 2.74 1.36 -13.60
N LEU A 109 3.18 0.58 -14.58
CA LEU A 109 4.06 -0.56 -14.29
C LEU A 109 5.40 -0.10 -13.69
N LYS A 110 5.96 1.02 -14.14
CA LYS A 110 7.19 1.59 -13.57
C LYS A 110 7.00 2.12 -12.15
N ILE A 111 5.82 2.64 -11.79
CA ILE A 111 5.54 3.13 -10.42
C ILE A 111 5.31 2.01 -9.41
N SER A 112 5.04 0.78 -9.86
CA SER A 112 4.90 -0.38 -8.98
C SER A 112 6.17 -0.66 -8.17
N VAL A 113 7.35 -0.55 -8.80
CA VAL A 113 8.64 -0.78 -8.15
C VAL A 113 8.88 0.19 -6.98
N PRO A 114 8.80 1.52 -7.15
CA PRO A 114 8.95 2.44 -6.03
C PRO A 114 7.87 2.30 -4.96
N ILE A 115 6.63 1.91 -5.32
CA ILE A 115 5.59 1.58 -4.33
C ILE A 115 6.05 0.41 -3.45
N SER A 116 6.51 -0.68 -4.06
CA SER A 116 6.98 -1.87 -3.32
C SER A 116 8.20 -1.57 -2.46
N VAL A 117 9.20 -0.86 -3.00
CA VAL A 117 10.41 -0.47 -2.25
C VAL A 117 10.06 0.42 -1.07
N THR A 118 9.20 1.41 -1.28
CA THR A 118 8.81 2.33 -0.20
C THR A 118 7.96 1.62 0.85
N SER A 119 7.06 0.74 0.44
CA SER A 119 6.30 -0.11 1.37
C SER A 119 7.25 -0.94 2.25
N PHE A 120 8.25 -1.58 1.65
CA PHE A 120 9.24 -2.35 2.38
C PHE A 120 10.05 -1.52 3.38
N ILE A 121 10.45 -0.29 3.00
CA ILE A 121 11.13 0.65 3.91
C ILE A 121 10.23 1.00 5.10
N VAL A 122 8.95 1.27 4.86
CA VAL A 122 7.99 1.55 5.94
C VAL A 122 7.78 0.34 6.84
N ASP A 123 7.80 -0.88 6.29
CA ASP A 123 7.73 -2.11 7.09
C ASP A 123 8.95 -2.25 8.01
N ILE A 124 10.17 -2.05 7.50
CA ILE A 124 11.38 -2.03 8.32
C ILE A 124 11.30 -0.97 9.42
N TYR A 125 10.87 0.25 9.07
CA TYR A 125 10.72 1.33 10.03
C TYR A 125 9.74 0.96 11.15
N THR A 126 8.62 0.34 10.78
CA THR A 126 7.59 -0.13 11.72
C THR A 126 8.16 -1.18 12.66
N PHE A 127 9.04 -2.09 12.20
CA PHE A 127 9.73 -3.06 13.06
C PHE A 127 10.75 -2.42 14.02
N ILE A 128 11.42 -1.34 13.64
CA ILE A 128 12.45 -0.70 14.48
C ILE A 128 11.82 -0.05 15.74
N ILE A 129 10.61 0.49 15.64
CA ILE A 129 9.92 1.15 16.77
C ILE A 129 9.76 0.23 18.01
N PRO A 130 9.12 -0.95 17.92
CA PRO A 130 8.96 -1.82 19.07
C PRO A 130 10.30 -2.38 19.57
N ILE A 131 11.27 -2.66 18.68
CA ILE A 131 12.60 -3.13 19.08
C ILE A 131 13.30 -2.08 19.94
N THR A 132 13.31 -0.82 19.48
CA THR A 132 13.93 0.29 20.23
C THR A 132 13.19 0.52 21.55
N GLY A 133 11.86 0.51 21.57
CA GLY A 133 11.09 0.66 22.80
C GLY A 133 11.31 -0.45 23.82
N VAL A 134 11.40 -1.70 23.37
CA VAL A 134 11.64 -2.86 24.23
C VAL A 134 13.10 -2.92 24.70
N SER A 135 14.05 -2.47 23.89
CA SER A 135 15.47 -2.44 24.25
C SER A 135 15.74 -1.52 25.46
N GLY A 136 15.01 -0.40 25.58
CA GLY A 136 15.13 0.55 26.68
C GLY A 136 14.47 0.11 28.00
N LEU A 137 13.68 -0.97 28.00
CA LEU A 137 13.04 -1.49 29.22
C LEU A 137 14.02 -2.35 30.03
N LYS A 138 14.05 -2.13 31.35
CA LYS A 138 14.79 -2.94 32.34
C LYS A 138 14.10 -4.29 32.60
N LEU A 139 13.91 -5.09 31.55
CA LEU A 139 13.34 -6.44 31.64
C LEU A 139 14.43 -7.50 31.58
N SER A 140 14.18 -8.66 32.21
CA SER A 140 15.05 -9.83 32.06
C SER A 140 15.09 -10.30 30.59
N PRO A 141 16.23 -10.82 30.08
CA PRO A 141 16.39 -11.15 28.66
C PRO A 141 15.30 -12.09 28.11
N LYS A 142 14.85 -13.06 28.91
CA LYS A 142 13.76 -13.99 28.54
C LYS A 142 12.42 -13.28 28.32
N ARG A 143 12.07 -12.29 29.17
CA ARG A 143 10.85 -11.48 29.01
C ARG A 143 10.96 -10.52 27.84
N LYS A 144 12.16 -9.96 27.61
CA LYS A 144 12.45 -9.07 26.48
C LYS A 144 12.20 -9.77 25.14
N ILE A 145 12.66 -11.01 24.98
CA ILE A 145 12.43 -11.83 23.79
C ILE A 145 10.94 -12.16 23.63
N GLY A 146 10.24 -12.54 24.71
CA GLY A 146 8.80 -12.85 24.63
C GLY A 146 7.96 -11.66 24.14
N VAL A 147 8.26 -10.45 24.63
CA VAL A 147 7.59 -9.22 24.18
C VAL A 147 7.91 -8.93 22.71
N LEU A 148 9.16 -9.14 22.28
CA LEU A 148 9.60 -8.91 20.91
C LEU A 148 8.97 -9.90 19.93
N ILE A 149 8.78 -11.17 20.34
CA ILE A 149 8.08 -12.19 19.56
C ILE A 149 6.63 -11.77 19.32
N VAL A 150 5.91 -11.25 20.32
CA VAL A 150 4.52 -10.78 20.15
C VAL A 150 4.43 -9.69 19.07
N PHE A 151 5.41 -8.78 19.01
CA PHE A 151 5.47 -7.77 17.96
C PHE A 151 5.78 -8.34 16.58
N ILE A 152 6.62 -9.37 16.50
CA ILE A 152 6.94 -10.04 15.23
C ILE A 152 5.75 -10.88 14.74
N THR A 153 5.06 -11.60 15.62
CA THR A 153 3.94 -12.47 15.24
C THR A 153 2.64 -11.74 14.98
N GLY A 154 2.50 -10.52 15.52
CA GLY A 154 1.31 -9.70 15.32
C GLY A 154 1.32 -8.90 14.02
N LEU A 155 2.44 -8.88 13.28
CA LEU A 155 2.60 -8.13 12.02
C LEU A 155 2.37 -9.01 10.80
#